data_AF-A0A5J9WPZ7-F1
#
_entry.id   AF-A0A5J9WPZ7-F1
#
_cell.length_a   1.000
_cell.length_b   1.000
_cell.length_c   1.000
_cell.angle_alpha   90.00
_cell.angle_beta   90.00
_cell.angle_gamma   90.00
#
_symmetry.space_group_name_H-M   'P 1'
#
loop_
_entity.id
_entity.type
_entity.pdbx_description
1 polymer ?
#
loop_
_entity_poly.entity_id
_entity_poly.type
_entity_poly.pdbx_seq_one_letter_code
_entity_poly.pdbx_strand_id
1 'polypeptide(L)'
;MYFLGKTKKSLYWSVADRVVAVMDRRTAEFSTSKIPADLEDWGRQRLTVAACLDDESRIIVNKDNECGVLKFFARSQDGSEWAWEKKIQLWDVLPGCDRSYFFGHLGRVWLTAVDTTIIVVEFQSWAYRLDIETMEAEQVSKDATRDIAFPCELPWPPSFHACTDLV
;
A
#
# COMPACT_ATOMS: atom_id res chain seq x y z
N MET A 1 -11.19 -8.49 -9.23
CA MET A 1 -9.78 -8.04 -9.36
C MET A 1 -9.68 -6.63 -8.82
N TYR A 2 -8.74 -6.37 -7.89
CA TYR A 2 -8.53 -5.05 -7.26
C TYR A 2 -7.04 -4.72 -7.27
N PHE A 3 -6.69 -3.46 -7.58
CA PHE A 3 -5.29 -3.01 -7.53
C PHE A 3 -4.84 -2.86 -6.08
N LEU A 4 -3.68 -3.44 -5.74
CA LEU A 4 -3.13 -3.43 -4.39
C LEU A 4 -2.08 -2.34 -4.19
N GLY A 5 -1.41 -1.94 -5.26
CA GLY A 5 -0.33 -0.97 -5.18
C GLY A 5 0.74 -1.21 -6.24
N LYS A 6 1.76 -0.37 -6.19
CA LYS A 6 2.92 -0.44 -7.08
C LYS A 6 4.21 -0.26 -6.28
N THR A 7 5.27 -0.83 -6.83
CA THR A 7 6.65 -0.47 -6.51
C THR A 7 7.29 0.13 -7.76
N LYS A 8 8.56 0.56 -7.63
CA LYS A 8 9.38 0.94 -8.78
C LYS A 8 9.45 -0.18 -9.83
N LYS A 9 9.55 -1.44 -9.40
CA LYS A 9 9.73 -2.61 -10.27
C LYS A 9 8.44 -3.23 -10.77
N SER A 10 7.37 -3.22 -9.97
CA SER A 10 6.23 -4.11 -10.23
C SER A 10 4.88 -3.47 -9.89
N LEU A 11 3.82 -3.95 -10.54
CA LEU A 11 2.43 -3.63 -10.23
C LEU A 11 1.75 -4.86 -9.63
N TYR A 12 0.83 -4.65 -8.68
CA TYR A 12 0.24 -5.73 -7.89
C TYR A 12 -1.30 -5.65 -7.88
N TRP A 13 -1.95 -6.79 -8.06
CA TRP A 13 -3.40 -6.92 -7.98
C TRP A 13 -3.81 -8.15 -7.19
N SER A 14 -4.92 -8.05 -6.46
CA SER A 14 -5.65 -9.21 -5.99
C SER A 14 -6.57 -9.67 -7.11
N VAL A 15 -6.36 -10.90 -7.59
CA VAL A 15 -7.15 -11.49 -8.69
C VAL A 15 -8.16 -12.53 -8.19
N ALA A 16 -7.85 -13.20 -7.08
CA ALA A 16 -8.73 -14.13 -6.38
C ALA A 16 -8.38 -14.14 -4.88
N ASP A 17 -9.09 -14.96 -4.10
CA ASP A 17 -8.78 -15.16 -2.68
C ASP A 17 -7.31 -15.56 -2.50
N ARG A 18 -6.55 -14.72 -1.79
CA ARG A 18 -5.11 -14.87 -1.52
C ARG A 18 -4.21 -14.99 -2.75
N VAL A 19 -4.72 -14.76 -3.96
CA VAL A 19 -3.90 -14.78 -5.18
C VAL A 19 -3.56 -13.37 -5.59
N VAL A 20 -2.26 -13.11 -5.64
CA VAL A 20 -1.69 -11.83 -6.05
C VAL A 20 -1.08 -12.01 -7.43
N ALA A 21 -1.57 -11.24 -8.39
CA ALA A 21 -0.93 -11.07 -9.68
C ALA A 21 0.09 -9.95 -9.60
N VAL A 22 1.26 -10.19 -10.16
CA VAL A 22 2.40 -9.27 -10.19
C VAL A 22 2.80 -9.11 -11.65
N MET A 23 2.90 -7.86 -12.10
CA MET A 23 3.44 -7.54 -13.41
C MET A 23 4.78 -6.83 -13.24
N ASP A 24 5.84 -7.38 -13.83
CA ASP A 24 7.13 -6.70 -13.94
C ASP A 24 6.97 -5.49 -14.88
N ARG A 25 7.36 -4.30 -14.44
CA ARG A 25 7.15 -3.05 -15.20
C ARG A 25 8.12 -2.89 -16.36
N ARG A 26 9.24 -3.61 -16.36
CA ARG A 26 10.26 -3.56 -17.40
C ARG A 26 9.95 -4.56 -18.52
N THR A 27 9.54 -5.77 -18.19
CA THR A 27 9.27 -6.85 -19.16
C THR A 27 7.80 -6.98 -19.52
N ALA A 28 6.89 -6.41 -18.73
CA ALA A 28 5.44 -6.59 -18.83
C ALA A 28 4.99 -8.06 -18.63
N GLU A 29 5.86 -8.91 -18.08
CA GLU A 29 5.53 -10.30 -17.76
C GLU A 29 4.71 -10.39 -16.47
N PHE A 30 3.75 -11.32 -16.47
CA PHE A 30 2.89 -11.58 -15.32
C PHE A 30 3.32 -12.85 -14.60
N SER A 31 3.27 -12.78 -13.27
CA SER A 31 3.38 -13.92 -12.38
C SER A 31 2.25 -13.88 -11.37
N THR A 32 1.89 -15.04 -10.82
CA THR A 32 0.90 -15.13 -9.74
C THR A 32 1.47 -15.93 -8.60
N SER A 33 1.27 -15.46 -7.38
CA SER A 33 1.66 -16.19 -6.18
C SER A 33 0.56 -16.11 -5.13
N LYS A 34 0.58 -17.07 -4.19
CA LYS A 34 -0.42 -17.19 -3.14
C LYS A 34 0.13 -16.69 -1.81
N ILE A 35 -0.66 -15.90 -1.10
CA ILE A 35 -0.33 -15.48 0.27
C ILE A 35 -0.62 -16.66 1.22
N PRO A 36 0.25 -16.94 2.21
CA PRO A 36 0.06 -17.99 3.20
C PRO A 36 -1.33 -17.98 3.86
N ALA A 37 -1.80 -19.19 4.15
CA ALA A 37 -3.15 -19.45 4.65
C ALA A 37 -3.29 -19.38 6.18
N ASP A 38 -2.18 -19.24 6.89
CA ASP A 38 -2.03 -19.34 8.35
C ASP A 38 -2.76 -18.26 9.16
N LEU A 39 -3.42 -17.32 8.48
CA LEU A 39 -4.35 -16.39 9.10
C LEU A 39 -5.75 -17.00 9.10
N GLU A 40 -6.20 -17.54 10.22
CA GLU A 40 -7.56 -18.08 10.36
C GLU A 40 -8.60 -17.06 9.88
N ASP A 41 -9.49 -17.50 8.98
CA ASP A 41 -10.75 -16.87 8.55
C ASP A 41 -10.64 -15.54 7.75
N TRP A 42 -10.53 -15.62 6.41
CA TRP A 42 -10.35 -14.48 5.50
C TRP A 42 -11.70 -13.87 5.05
N GLY A 43 -12.40 -13.17 5.96
CA GLY A 43 -13.55 -12.31 5.62
C GLY A 43 -13.21 -11.19 4.61
N ARG A 44 -14.05 -10.16 4.43
CA ARG A 44 -13.66 -8.99 3.61
C ARG A 44 -12.36 -8.41 4.18
N GLN A 45 -11.28 -8.46 3.41
CA GLN A 45 -9.99 -7.90 3.79
C GLN A 45 -9.65 -6.68 2.96
N ARG A 46 -8.92 -5.75 3.56
CA ARG A 46 -8.25 -4.67 2.84
C ARG A 46 -6.78 -5.03 2.72
N LEU A 47 -6.37 -5.33 1.49
CA LEU A 47 -5.00 -5.63 1.11
C LEU A 47 -4.39 -4.40 0.47
N THR A 48 -3.13 -4.11 0.78
CA THR A 48 -2.35 -3.05 0.12
C THR A 48 -0.91 -3.50 0.00
N VAL A 49 -0.23 -3.09 -1.08
CA VAL A 49 1.20 -3.35 -1.29
C VAL A 49 1.98 -2.07 -1.08
N ALA A 50 2.96 -2.11 -0.17
CA ALA A 50 3.94 -1.04 0.03
C ALA A 50 5.31 -1.45 -0.53
N ALA A 51 6.07 -0.44 -0.97
CA ALA A 51 7.46 -0.62 -1.37
C ALA A 51 8.35 -0.54 -0.13
N CYS A 52 9.40 -1.35 -0.09
CA CYS A 52 10.42 -1.31 0.96
C CYS A 52 11.75 -0.75 0.41
N LEU A 53 12.62 -0.26 1.28
CA LEU A 53 13.92 0.32 0.94
C LEU A 53 14.91 -0.70 0.33
N ASP A 54 14.73 -1.97 0.66
CA ASP A 54 15.51 -3.11 0.14
C ASP A 54 15.08 -3.54 -1.27
N ASP A 55 14.19 -2.77 -1.92
CA ASP A 55 13.60 -3.11 -3.23
C ASP A 55 12.68 -4.34 -3.17
N GLU A 56 12.35 -4.81 -1.96
CA GLU A 56 11.34 -5.83 -1.74
C GLU A 56 9.94 -5.19 -1.60
N SER A 57 8.94 -5.95 -1.98
CA SER A 57 7.54 -5.57 -1.80
C SER A 57 6.99 -6.24 -0.57
N ARG A 58 6.26 -5.48 0.26
CA ARG A 58 5.50 -6.04 1.37
C ARG A 58 4.02 -5.95 1.09
N ILE A 59 3.31 -7.07 1.26
CA ILE A 59 1.85 -7.05 1.34
C ILE A 59 1.46 -6.77 2.77
N ILE A 60 0.61 -5.78 2.93
CA ILE A 60 0.03 -5.35 4.19
C ILE A 60 -1.42 -5.79 4.20
N VAL A 61 -1.76 -6.60 5.20
CA VAL A 61 -3.09 -7.14 5.40
C VAL A 61 -3.70 -6.48 6.62
N ASN A 62 -4.84 -5.81 6.42
CA ASN A 62 -5.72 -5.38 7.49
C ASN A 62 -7.02 -6.17 7.43
N LYS A 63 -7.34 -6.81 8.55
CA LYS A 63 -8.48 -7.71 8.65
C LYS A 63 -9.63 -7.02 9.38
N ASP A 64 -10.82 -7.06 8.79
CA ASP A 64 -12.01 -6.39 9.33
C ASP A 64 -12.40 -6.87 10.76
N ASN A 65 -11.98 -8.06 11.21
CA ASN A 65 -12.27 -8.57 12.57
C ASN A 65 -11.08 -8.47 13.56
N GLU A 66 -9.87 -8.18 13.06
CA GLU A 66 -8.70 -7.80 13.88
C GLU A 66 -8.44 -6.31 13.63
N CYS A 67 -9.46 -5.49 13.88
CA CYS A 67 -9.40 -4.07 13.60
C CYS A 67 -8.14 -3.45 14.22
N GLY A 68 -7.41 -2.67 13.42
CA GLY A 68 -6.19 -1.99 13.85
C GLY A 68 -4.93 -2.86 13.92
N VAL A 69 -4.98 -4.13 13.49
CA VAL A 69 -3.80 -4.98 13.34
C VAL A 69 -3.36 -5.00 11.89
N LEU A 70 -2.07 -4.72 11.64
CA LEU A 70 -1.45 -4.91 10.32
C LEU A 70 -0.52 -6.13 10.35
N LYS A 71 -0.67 -7.00 9.35
CA LYS A 71 0.22 -8.14 9.13
C LYS A 71 1.00 -7.90 7.84
N PHE A 72 2.31 -8.10 7.91
CA PHE A 72 3.24 -7.88 6.82
C PHE A 72 3.71 -9.21 6.28
N PHE A 73 3.67 -9.33 4.95
CA PHE A 73 4.23 -10.45 4.22
C PHE A 73 5.30 -9.93 3.27
N ALA A 74 6.52 -10.37 3.50
CA ALA A 74 7.64 -10.10 2.61
C ALA A 74 7.60 -11.08 1.43
N ARG A 75 8.09 -10.63 0.28
CA ARG A 75 8.28 -11.51 -0.87
C ARG A 75 9.62 -12.21 -0.71
N SER A 76 9.70 -13.50 -0.99
CA SER A 76 10.97 -14.22 -0.96
C SER A 76 11.97 -13.65 -1.99
N GLN A 77 13.28 -13.85 -1.75
CA GLN A 77 14.35 -13.35 -2.61
C GLN A 77 14.28 -13.85 -4.06
N ASP A 78 13.74 -15.05 -4.27
CA ASP A 78 13.49 -15.63 -5.60
C ASP A 78 12.18 -15.11 -6.24
N GLY A 79 11.43 -14.26 -5.52
CA GLY A 79 10.20 -13.63 -5.97
C GLY A 79 9.01 -14.59 -6.11
N SER A 80 9.14 -15.85 -5.72
CA SER A 80 8.16 -16.89 -6.00
C SER A 80 7.04 -16.95 -4.94
N GLU A 81 7.37 -16.64 -3.68
CA GLU A 81 6.50 -16.87 -2.54
C GLU A 81 6.38 -15.63 -1.63
N TRP A 82 5.33 -15.64 -0.81
CA TRP A 82 5.12 -14.65 0.25
C TRP A 82 5.34 -15.34 1.59
N ALA A 83 6.12 -14.71 2.46
CA ALA A 83 6.42 -15.23 3.80
C ALA A 83 5.93 -14.25 4.87
N TRP A 84 5.42 -14.79 5.97
CA TRP A 84 5.08 -13.99 7.15
C TRP A 84 6.33 -13.29 7.68
N GLU A 85 6.24 -11.98 7.89
CA GLU A 85 7.37 -11.16 8.33
C GLU A 85 7.15 -10.63 9.75
N LYS A 86 6.09 -9.83 9.94
CA LYS A 86 5.79 -9.18 11.22
C LYS A 86 4.31 -8.82 11.36
N LYS A 87 3.92 -8.52 12.60
CA LYS A 87 2.61 -7.98 12.96
C LYS A 87 2.81 -6.72 13.80
N ILE A 88 2.06 -5.67 13.51
CA ILE A 88 2.01 -4.46 14.34
C ILE A 88 0.57 -4.15 14.73
N GLN A 89 0.40 -3.51 15.88
CA GLN A 89 -0.88 -2.97 16.30
C GLN A 89 -0.82 -1.45 16.13
N LEU A 90 -1.78 -0.88 15.42
CA LEU A 90 -1.74 0.53 15.05
C LEU A 90 -1.80 1.46 16.27
N TRP A 91 -2.49 1.08 17.34
CA TRP A 91 -2.48 1.86 18.60
C TRP A 91 -1.15 1.84 19.36
N ASP A 92 -0.23 0.92 19.03
CA ASP A 92 1.10 0.91 19.63
C ASP A 92 2.08 1.87 18.92
N VAL A 93 1.80 2.23 17.67
CA VAL A 93 2.70 3.01 16.80
C VAL A 93 2.15 4.37 16.39
N LEU A 94 0.82 4.55 16.39
CA LEU A 94 0.20 5.80 15.98
C LEU A 94 0.01 6.73 17.20
N PRO A 95 0.62 7.93 17.20
CA PRO A 95 0.56 8.81 18.35
C PRO A 95 -0.88 9.30 18.59
N GLY A 96 -1.32 9.21 19.85
CA GLY A 96 -2.66 9.61 20.26
C GLY A 96 -3.80 8.72 19.73
N CYS A 97 -3.47 7.56 19.15
CA CYS A 97 -4.45 6.63 18.60
C CYS A 97 -4.86 5.60 19.65
N ASP A 98 -6.09 5.69 20.16
CA ASP A 98 -6.61 4.71 21.11
C ASP A 98 -7.19 3.48 20.40
N ARG A 99 -7.11 2.32 21.07
CA ARG A 99 -7.65 1.05 20.56
C ARG A 99 -9.14 1.14 20.21
N SER A 100 -9.90 1.97 20.92
CA SER A 100 -11.33 2.21 20.67
C SER A 100 -11.63 2.77 19.27
N TYR A 101 -10.69 3.48 18.64
CA TYR A 101 -10.88 4.06 17.30
C TYR A 101 -11.02 3.01 16.21
N PHE A 102 -10.61 1.77 16.48
CA PHE A 102 -10.68 0.67 15.55
C PHE A 102 -11.99 -0.13 15.66
N PHE A 103 -12.87 0.18 16.61
CA PHE A 103 -14.13 -0.53 16.80
C PHE A 103 -15.34 0.30 16.35
N GLY A 104 -16.39 -0.38 15.85
CA GLY A 104 -17.63 0.27 15.42
C GLY A 104 -17.50 1.08 14.13
N HIS A 105 -18.34 2.13 13.96
CA HIS A 105 -18.39 2.94 12.73
C HIS A 105 -17.11 3.73 12.45
N LEU A 106 -16.31 4.02 13.49
CA LEU A 106 -15.01 4.70 13.39
C LEU A 106 -13.89 3.78 12.90
N GLY A 107 -14.05 2.46 13.06
CA GLY A 107 -13.03 1.46 12.79
C GLY A 107 -12.74 1.15 11.33
N ARG A 108 -13.35 1.90 10.39
CA ARG A 108 -13.07 1.71 8.97
C ARG A 108 -11.76 2.39 8.61
N VAL A 109 -10.67 1.65 8.75
CA VAL A 109 -9.33 2.05 8.33
C VAL A 109 -9.18 1.81 6.83
N TRP A 110 -8.71 2.82 6.11
CA TRP A 110 -8.24 2.65 4.74
C TRP A 110 -6.72 2.72 4.70
N LEU A 111 -6.13 1.80 3.94
CA LEU A 111 -4.70 1.75 3.73
C LEU A 111 -4.40 2.10 2.29
N THR A 112 -3.46 3.02 2.12
CA THR A 112 -2.91 3.36 0.81
C THR A 112 -1.40 3.43 0.96
N ALA A 113 -0.67 2.70 0.12
CA ALA A 113 0.78 2.79 0.10
C ALA A 113 1.27 3.79 -0.96
N VAL A 114 2.38 4.43 -0.67
CA VAL A 114 2.87 5.61 -1.40
C VAL A 114 4.15 5.30 -2.18
N ASP A 115 4.22 4.20 -2.94
CA ASP A 115 5.42 3.79 -3.74
C ASP A 115 6.77 3.93 -2.98
N THR A 116 6.69 3.87 -1.65
CA THR A 116 7.72 4.12 -0.63
C THR A 116 7.36 3.28 0.60
N THR A 117 8.20 3.34 1.62
CA THR A 117 7.98 2.74 2.95
C THR A 117 6.81 3.37 3.71
N ILE A 118 6.26 4.48 3.21
CA ILE A 118 5.17 5.17 3.87
C ILE A 118 3.84 4.57 3.43
N ILE A 119 3.05 4.19 4.43
CA ILE A 119 1.63 3.90 4.27
C ILE A 119 0.80 5.00 4.90
N VAL A 120 -0.33 5.29 4.27
CA VAL A 120 -1.36 6.17 4.80
C VAL A 120 -2.41 5.31 5.48
N VAL A 121 -2.63 5.58 6.76
CA VAL A 121 -3.69 4.99 7.58
C VAL A 121 -4.80 6.02 7.74
N GLU A 122 -5.87 5.90 6.95
CA GLU A 122 -6.97 6.87 6.97
C GLU A 122 -8.08 6.47 7.93
N PHE A 123 -8.53 7.45 8.72
CA PHE A 123 -9.74 7.42 9.52
C PHE A 123 -10.82 8.30 8.87
N GLN A 124 -11.98 8.41 9.53
CA GLN A 124 -13.07 9.22 8.99
C GLN A 124 -12.66 10.69 8.78
N SER A 125 -11.99 11.30 9.77
CA SER A 125 -11.73 12.74 9.82
C SER A 125 -10.25 13.13 9.78
N TRP A 126 -9.33 12.19 9.91
CA TRP A 126 -7.88 12.41 9.85
C TRP A 126 -7.19 11.19 9.23
N ALA A 127 -5.88 11.29 9.03
CA ALA A 127 -5.06 10.16 8.64
C ALA A 127 -3.71 10.19 9.37
N TYR A 128 -2.96 9.11 9.25
CA TYR A 128 -1.55 9.07 9.62
C TYR A 128 -0.73 8.67 8.41
N ARG A 129 0.47 9.22 8.30
CA ARG A 129 1.54 8.65 7.49
C ARG A 129 2.44 7.88 8.43
N LEU A 130 2.59 6.59 8.16
CA LEU A 130 3.38 5.65 8.95
C LEU A 130 4.48 5.11 8.06
N ASP A 131 5.73 5.34 8.44
CA ASP A 131 6.87 4.67 7.83
C ASP A 131 6.99 3.25 8.41
N ILE A 132 6.88 2.24 7.56
CA ILE A 132 6.82 0.83 7.97
C ILE A 132 8.19 0.20 8.28
N GLU A 133 9.29 0.93 8.09
CA GLU A 133 10.63 0.50 8.52
C GLU A 133 10.95 1.03 9.91
N THR A 134 10.74 2.33 10.09
CA THR A 134 11.10 3.05 11.32
C THR A 134 10.01 3.02 12.39
N MET A 135 8.76 2.71 11.99
CA MET A 135 7.56 2.85 12.83
C MET A 135 7.29 4.29 13.28
N GLU A 136 7.91 5.28 12.63
CA GLU A 136 7.60 6.68 12.85
C GLU A 136 6.27 7.03 12.17
N ALA A 137 5.40 7.71 12.92
CA ALA A 137 4.09 8.11 12.44
C ALA A 137 3.81 9.59 12.68
N GLU A 138 3.33 10.27 11.64
CA GLU A 138 2.82 11.63 11.72
C GLU A 138 1.31 11.66 11.48
N GLN A 139 0.57 12.38 12.33
CA GLN A 139 -0.84 12.65 12.09
C GLN A 139 -0.98 13.75 11.05
N VAL A 140 -1.81 13.53 10.05
CA VAL A 140 -2.07 14.48 8.97
C VAL A 140 -3.56 14.72 8.78
N SER A 141 -3.91 15.86 8.17
CA SER A 141 -5.27 16.07 7.71
C SER A 141 -5.61 15.07 6.61
N LYS A 142 -6.90 14.74 6.47
CA LYS A 142 -7.33 13.80 5.43
C LYS A 142 -7.06 14.33 4.02
N ASP A 143 -7.11 15.64 3.82
CA ASP A 143 -6.84 16.23 2.51
C ASP A 143 -5.35 16.14 2.12
N ALA A 144 -4.45 16.19 3.11
CA ALA A 144 -3.01 16.03 2.91
C ALA A 144 -2.59 14.60 2.48
N THR A 145 -3.51 13.62 2.46
CA THR A 145 -3.26 12.30 1.88
C THR A 145 -3.36 12.32 0.34
N ARG A 146 -4.06 13.30 -0.24
CA ARG A 146 -4.20 13.50 -1.68
C ARG A 146 -3.07 14.34 -2.28
N ASP A 147 -2.38 15.12 -1.46
CA ASP A 147 -1.20 15.91 -1.85
C ASP A 147 0.06 15.07 -2.06
N ILE A 148 -0.09 13.74 -2.02
CA ILE A 148 0.88 12.79 -2.57
C ILE A 148 0.75 12.80 -4.10
N ALA A 149 0.77 13.98 -4.70
CA ALA A 149 1.15 14.14 -6.08
C ALA A 149 2.65 13.89 -6.11
N PHE A 150 3.06 12.84 -6.83
CA PHE A 150 4.44 12.70 -7.24
C PHE A 150 4.89 14.07 -7.77
N PRO A 151 6.03 14.63 -7.31
CA PRO A 151 6.70 15.67 -8.07
C PRO A 151 7.29 14.98 -9.29
N CYS A 152 6.42 14.52 -10.19
CA CYS A 152 6.75 14.52 -11.58
C CYS A 152 6.83 16.02 -11.90
N GLU A 153 8.01 16.61 -11.75
CA GLU A 153 8.41 17.57 -12.75
C GLU A 153 8.36 16.77 -14.05
N LEU A 154 7.20 16.80 -14.72
CA LEU A 154 7.21 16.56 -16.14
C LEU A 154 8.31 17.48 -16.66
N PRO A 155 9.20 17.04 -17.55
CA PRO A 155 10.10 17.96 -18.27
C PRO A 155 9.29 18.91 -19.19
N TRP A 156 8.01 19.13 -18.90
CA TRP A 156 7.05 19.97 -19.58
C TRP A 156 7.10 21.42 -19.08
N PRO A 157 6.90 22.37 -20.00
CA PRO A 157 6.43 22.10 -21.35
C PRO A 157 7.51 21.72 -22.39
N PRO A 158 7.29 20.69 -23.24
CA PRO A 158 7.76 20.83 -24.59
C PRO A 158 7.17 22.06 -25.23
N SER A 159 8.04 22.84 -25.85
CA SER A 159 7.67 23.87 -26.79
C SER A 159 6.78 23.22 -27.86
N PHE A 160 5.46 23.39 -27.76
CA PHE A 160 4.57 23.16 -28.88
C PHE A 160 4.89 24.22 -29.93
N HIS A 161 5.72 23.88 -30.91
CA HIS A 161 5.77 24.65 -32.14
C HIS A 161 4.48 24.33 -32.92
N ALA A 162 3.56 25.28 -32.98
CA ALA A 162 2.45 25.20 -33.91
C ALA A 162 3.03 25.09 -35.32
N CYS A 163 2.69 24.01 -36.03
CA CYS A 163 3.02 23.88 -37.44
C CYS A 163 2.24 24.96 -38.20
N THR A 164 2.94 25.99 -38.68
CA THR A 164 2.36 27.02 -39.54
C THR A 164 2.79 26.76 -40.98
N ASP A 165 2.52 25.56 -41.46
CA ASP A 165 2.58 25.27 -42.89
C ASP A 165 1.19 25.57 -43.48
N LEU A 166 0.99 26.81 -43.92
CA LEU A 166 0.03 27.12 -44.98
C LEU A 166 0.75 27.96 -46.03
N VAL A 167 0.74 27.38 -47.23
CA VAL A 167 1.25 27.86 -48.54
C VAL A 167 0.77 29.27 -48.86
#